data_AF-A0A933FLR8-F1
#
_entry.id   AF-A0A933FLR8-F1
#
_cell.length_a   1.000
_cell.length_b   1.000
_cell.length_c   1.000
_cell.angle_alpha   90.00
_cell.angle_beta   90.00
_cell.angle_gamma   90.00
#
_symmetry.space_group_name_H-M   'P 1'
#
loop_
_entity.id
_entity.type
_entity.pdbx_description
1 polymer ?
#
loop_
_entity_poly.entity_id
_entity_poly.type
_entity_poly.pdbx_seq_one_letter_code
_entity_poly.pdbx_strand_id
1 'polypeptide(L)'
;MTEHEKTQKSLAALAAGALAPEEEARARAHLAACPDCAREAQVWRRLLGAIGRIPATVPAPARLGRIAALARARRQEVLARRWNRLVLAGLVLYGWALFVVSWPLLPAAVDWLGSRLALPWFAVVILGLGLWWSFCWVIGLALLPLLRQTEKIDLEEKVI
;
A
#
# COMPACT_ATOMS: atom_id res chain seq x y z
N MET A 1 -30.05 14.55 19.53
CA MET A 1 -29.48 13.57 20.46
C MET A 1 -29.34 14.23 21.82
N THR A 2 -29.95 13.67 22.85
CA THR A 2 -29.84 14.18 24.21
C THR A 2 -28.46 13.82 24.80
N GLU A 3 -27.93 14.65 25.69
CA GLU A 3 -26.65 14.41 26.37
C GLU A 3 -26.60 13.01 27.02
N HIS A 4 -27.72 12.56 27.57
CA HIS A 4 -27.89 11.24 28.17
C HIS A 4 -27.59 10.07 27.20
N GLU A 5 -28.07 10.14 25.95
CA GLU A 5 -27.86 9.09 24.95
C GLU A 5 -26.39 9.04 24.48
N LYS A 6 -25.72 10.19 24.46
CA LYS A 6 -24.30 10.31 24.12
C LYS A 6 -23.43 9.75 25.24
N THR A 7 -23.76 10.05 26.50
CA THR A 7 -23.05 9.50 27.66
C THR A 7 -23.22 7.98 27.73
N GLN A 8 -24.43 7.45 27.50
CA GLN A 8 -24.71 6.01 27.52
C GLN A 8 -23.84 5.22 26.53
N LYS A 9 -23.69 5.72 25.29
CA LYS A 9 -22.82 5.12 24.26
C LYS A 9 -21.33 5.18 24.63
N SER A 10 -20.92 6.12 25.48
CA SER A 10 -19.54 6.31 25.92
C SER A 10 -19.17 5.59 27.22
N LEU A 11 -20.12 4.96 27.93
CA LEU A 11 -19.87 4.33 29.23
C LEU A 11 -18.86 3.17 29.15
N ALA A 12 -18.91 2.37 28.08
CA ALA A 12 -17.98 1.28 27.86
C ALA A 12 -16.55 1.79 27.64
N ALA A 13 -16.40 2.85 26.83
CA ALA A 13 -15.11 3.47 26.57
C ALA A 13 -14.57 4.19 27.83
N LEU A 14 -15.45 4.75 28.66
CA LEU A 14 -15.07 5.36 29.94
C LEU A 14 -14.59 4.30 30.93
N ALA A 15 -15.29 3.17 31.00
CA ALA A 15 -14.88 2.05 31.85
C ALA A 15 -13.57 1.41 31.39
N ALA A 16 -13.28 1.44 30.08
CA ALA A 16 -12.02 0.98 29.49
C ALA A 16 -10.88 2.01 29.55
N GLY A 17 -11.13 3.24 30.04
CA GLY A 17 -10.13 4.31 30.09
C GLY A 17 -9.70 4.81 28.70
N ALA A 18 -10.55 4.66 27.69
CA ALA A 18 -10.27 4.96 26.28
C ALA A 18 -10.86 6.31 25.81
N LEU A 19 -11.40 7.14 26.71
CA LEU A 19 -11.88 8.48 26.37
C LEU A 19 -10.75 9.50 26.34
N ALA A 20 -10.91 10.53 25.51
CA ALA A 20 -10.09 11.73 25.62
C ALA A 20 -10.33 12.41 26.98
N PRO A 21 -9.33 13.11 27.56
CA PRO A 21 -9.41 13.67 28.91
C PRO A 21 -10.60 14.61 29.13
N GLU A 22 -10.96 15.41 28.13
CA GLU A 22 -12.09 16.34 28.19
C GLU A 22 -13.47 15.65 28.19
N GLU A 23 -13.58 14.53 27.46
CA GLU A 23 -14.81 13.75 27.39
C GLU A 23 -14.99 12.94 28.67
N GLU A 24 -13.89 12.43 29.22
CA GLU A 24 -13.89 11.74 30.50
C GLU A 24 -14.35 12.65 31.64
N ALA A 25 -13.87 13.90 31.70
CA ALA A 25 -14.30 14.87 32.71
C ALA A 25 -15.81 15.15 32.63
N ARG A 26 -16.34 15.35 31.41
CA ARG A 26 -17.78 15.56 31.17
C ARG A 26 -18.61 14.33 31.55
N ALA A 27 -18.16 13.14 31.17
CA ALA A 27 -18.84 11.90 31.52
C ALA A 27 -18.85 11.67 33.04
N ARG A 28 -17.75 11.93 33.74
CA ARG A 28 -17.69 11.85 35.22
C ARG A 28 -18.61 12.86 35.90
N ALA A 29 -18.70 14.08 35.40
CA ALA A 29 -19.64 15.09 35.90
C ALA A 29 -21.10 14.62 35.71
N HIS A 30 -21.44 14.02 34.56
CA HIS A 30 -22.76 13.46 34.31
C HIS A 30 -23.09 12.27 35.24
N LEU A 31 -22.12 11.38 35.48
CA LEU A 31 -22.28 10.25 36.42
C LEU A 31 -22.51 10.71 37.86
N ALA A 32 -21.98 11.86 38.26
CA ALA A 32 -22.26 12.45 39.57
C ALA A 32 -23.71 12.98 39.69
N ALA A 33 -24.31 13.39 38.57
CA ALA A 33 -25.66 13.95 38.51
C ALA A 33 -26.76 12.91 38.19
N CYS A 34 -26.42 11.81 37.51
CA CYS A 34 -27.37 10.80 37.06
C CYS A 34 -27.09 9.41 37.67
N PRO A 35 -27.92 8.94 38.62
CA PRO A 35 -27.71 7.65 39.29
C PRO A 35 -27.90 6.44 38.37
N ASP A 36 -28.69 6.55 37.30
CA ASP A 36 -28.90 5.45 36.35
C ASP A 36 -27.67 5.20 35.48
N CYS A 37 -27.07 6.27 34.93
CA CYS A 37 -25.80 6.17 34.22
C CYS A 37 -24.66 5.69 35.15
N ALA A 38 -24.67 6.10 36.42
CA ALA A 38 -23.70 5.61 37.41
C ALA A 38 -23.78 4.09 37.62
N ARG A 39 -25.00 3.56 37.66
CA ARG A 39 -25.27 2.12 37.80
C ARG A 39 -24.76 1.34 36.60
N GLU A 40 -25.06 1.80 35.39
CA GLU A 40 -24.59 1.18 34.14
C GLU A 40 -23.05 1.23 34.02
N ALA A 41 -22.43 2.36 34.37
CA ALA A 41 -20.97 2.47 34.39
C ALA A 41 -20.33 1.45 35.34
N GLN A 42 -20.97 1.18 36.49
CA GLN A 42 -20.49 0.20 37.45
C GLN A 42 -20.58 -1.23 36.91
N VAL A 43 -21.61 -1.56 36.12
CA VAL A 43 -21.73 -2.84 35.40
C VAL A 43 -20.58 -3.01 34.42
N TRP A 44 -20.29 -1.98 33.61
CA TRP A 44 -19.16 -2.01 32.67
C TRP A 44 -17.80 -2.20 33.36
N ARG A 45 -17.56 -1.51 34.48
CA ARG A 45 -16.33 -1.68 35.27
C ARG A 45 -16.20 -3.10 35.82
N ARG A 46 -17.28 -3.71 36.30
CA ARG A 46 -17.27 -5.10 36.77
C ARG A 46 -16.98 -6.08 35.63
N LEU A 47 -17.58 -5.85 34.46
CA LEU A 47 -17.36 -6.68 33.27
C LEU A 47 -15.90 -6.62 32.81
N LEU A 48 -15.32 -5.42 32.67
CA LEU A 48 -13.92 -5.25 32.31
C LEU A 48 -12.97 -5.81 33.38
N GLY A 49 -13.31 -5.66 34.66
CA GLY A 49 -12.58 -6.29 35.76
C GLY A 49 -12.61 -7.82 35.71
N ALA A 50 -13.73 -8.41 35.29
CA ALA A 50 -13.84 -9.85 35.07
C ALA A 50 -13.01 -10.32 33.87
N ILE A 51 -13.02 -9.56 32.77
CA ILE A 51 -12.19 -9.82 31.59
C ILE A 51 -10.70 -9.73 31.93
N GLY A 52 -10.29 -8.73 32.71
CA GLY A 52 -8.89 -8.55 33.13
C GLY A 52 -8.38 -9.65 34.07
N ARG A 53 -9.28 -10.41 34.71
CA ARG A 53 -8.92 -11.58 35.53
C ARG A 53 -8.76 -12.85 34.71
N ILE A 54 -9.17 -12.85 33.44
CA ILE A 54 -8.90 -13.96 32.54
C ILE A 54 -7.37 -14.00 32.38
N PRO A 55 -6.70 -15.11 32.76
CA PRO A 55 -5.27 -15.21 32.63
C PRO A 55 -4.92 -14.98 31.16
N ALA A 56 -4.08 -13.98 30.90
CA ALA A 56 -3.57 -13.74 29.56
C ALA A 56 -2.85 -15.02 29.13
N THR A 57 -3.48 -15.80 28.25
CA THR A 57 -2.87 -17.01 27.72
C THR A 57 -1.71 -16.56 26.86
N VAL A 58 -0.51 -16.54 27.44
CA VAL A 58 0.72 -16.29 26.67
C VAL A 58 0.78 -17.40 25.62
N PRO A 59 0.72 -17.06 24.32
CA PRO A 59 0.77 -18.08 23.29
C PRO A 59 2.07 -18.86 23.42
N ALA A 60 2.01 -20.19 23.26
CA ALA A 60 3.21 -21.02 23.28
C ALA A 60 4.28 -20.44 22.33
N PRO A 61 5.58 -20.50 22.68
CA PRO A 61 6.65 -19.87 21.90
C PRO A 61 6.68 -20.34 20.44
N ALA A 62 6.28 -21.60 20.18
CA ALA A 62 6.13 -22.13 18.82
C ALA A 62 5.06 -21.38 17.99
N ARG A 63 3.96 -20.95 18.61
CA ARG A 63 2.91 -20.16 17.95
C ARG A 63 3.38 -18.74 17.64
N LEU A 64 4.12 -18.12 18.56
CA LEU A 64 4.74 -16.81 18.33
C LEU A 64 5.77 -16.87 17.19
N GLY A 65 6.59 -17.92 17.14
CA GLY A 65 7.53 -18.17 16.04
C GLY A 65 6.83 -18.25 14.68
N ARG A 66 5.69 -18.97 14.62
CA ARG A 66 4.89 -19.07 13.39
C ARG A 66 4.30 -17.73 12.95
N ILE A 67 3.76 -16.94 13.88
CA ILE A 67 3.22 -15.60 13.58
C ILE A 67 4.34 -14.67 13.10
N ALA A 68 5.50 -14.71 13.76
CA ALA A 68 6.66 -13.93 13.35
C ALA A 68 7.17 -14.31 11.96
N ALA A 69 7.19 -15.61 11.63
CA ALA A 69 7.54 -16.11 10.30
C ALA A 69 6.55 -15.60 9.24
N LEU A 70 5.24 -15.73 9.49
CA LEU A 70 4.20 -15.22 8.59
C LEU A 70 4.31 -13.71 8.40
N ALA A 71 4.59 -12.95 9.47
CA ALA A 71 4.77 -11.51 9.39
C ALA A 71 6.00 -11.11 8.56
N ARG A 72 7.10 -11.87 8.64
CA ARG A 72 8.30 -11.66 7.82
C ARG A 72 8.02 -11.94 6.34
N ALA A 73 7.40 -13.09 6.04
CA ALA A 73 7.00 -13.45 4.68
C ALA A 73 6.11 -12.37 4.05
N ARG A 74 5.10 -11.89 4.79
CA ARG A 74 4.22 -10.81 4.32
C ARG A 74 4.97 -9.51 4.07
N ARG A 75 5.98 -9.20 4.87
CA ARG A 75 6.80 -8.00 4.70
C ARG A 75 7.66 -8.08 3.44
N GLN A 76 8.23 -9.25 3.14
CA GLN A 76 8.97 -9.48 1.90
C GLN A 76 8.07 -9.33 0.66
N GLU A 77 6.85 -9.88 0.69
CA GLU A 77 5.88 -9.70 -0.40
C GLU A 77 5.58 -8.21 -0.69
N VAL A 78 5.44 -7.40 0.35
CA VAL A 78 5.15 -5.96 0.20
C VAL A 78 6.35 -5.21 -0.40
N LEU A 79 7.57 -5.54 0.02
CA LEU A 79 8.78 -4.93 -0.53
C LEU A 79 8.99 -5.31 -2.00
N ALA A 80 8.77 -6.57 -2.35
CA ALA A 80 8.82 -7.05 -3.73
C ALA A 80 7.81 -6.30 -4.62
N ARG A 81 6.57 -6.10 -4.14
CA ARG A 81 5.55 -5.32 -4.84
C ARG A 81 5.94 -3.85 -5.02
N ARG A 82 6.58 -3.23 -4.01
CA ARG A 82 7.08 -1.85 -4.10
C ARG A 82 8.19 -1.73 -5.14
N TRP A 83 9.14 -2.67 -5.13
CA TRP A 83 10.22 -2.68 -6.10
C TRP A 83 9.70 -2.81 -7.53
N ASN A 84 8.80 -3.76 -7.78
CA ASN A 84 8.20 -3.93 -9.11
C ASN A 84 7.46 -2.67 -9.58
N ARG A 85 6.75 -1.99 -8.67
CA ARG A 85 6.07 -0.73 -8.98
C ARG A 85 7.05 0.39 -9.34
N LEU A 86 8.19 0.48 -8.66
CA LEU A 86 9.23 1.47 -8.97
C LEU A 86 9.90 1.16 -10.31
N VAL A 87 10.18 -0.11 -10.61
CA VAL A 87 10.72 -0.55 -11.90
C VAL A 87 9.75 -0.18 -13.03
N LEU A 88 8.46 -0.52 -12.89
CA LEU A 88 7.42 -0.16 -13.86
C LEU A 88 7.29 1.36 -14.05
N ALA A 89 7.30 2.13 -12.95
CA ALA A 89 7.25 3.59 -13.02
C ALA A 89 8.47 4.15 -13.76
N GLY A 90 9.67 3.64 -13.47
CA GLY A 90 10.91 4.03 -14.16
C GLY A 90 10.87 3.71 -15.65
N LEU A 91 10.37 2.53 -16.02
CA LEU A 91 10.13 2.11 -17.40
C LEU A 91 9.21 3.06 -18.17
N VAL A 92 8.06 3.40 -17.57
CA VAL A 92 7.08 4.30 -18.17
C VAL A 92 7.68 5.69 -18.35
N LEU A 93 8.33 6.22 -17.31
CA LEU A 93 9.01 7.52 -17.36
C LEU A 93 10.12 7.54 -18.41
N TYR A 94 10.89 6.45 -18.53
CA TYR A 94 11.95 6.31 -19.52
C TYR A 94 11.39 6.33 -20.95
N GLY A 95 10.33 5.55 -21.23
CA GLY A 95 9.66 5.57 -22.52
C GLY A 95 9.10 6.96 -22.86
N TRP A 96 8.53 7.65 -21.88
CA TRP A 96 8.07 9.04 -22.02
C TRP A 96 9.22 10.02 -22.31
N ALA A 97 10.32 9.93 -21.57
CA ALA A 97 11.48 10.77 -21.75
C ALA A 97 12.08 10.59 -23.15
N LEU A 98 12.21 9.35 -23.61
CA LEU A 98 12.62 9.06 -24.97
C LEU A 98 11.68 9.73 -25.96
N PHE A 99 10.36 9.59 -25.80
CA PHE A 99 9.37 10.16 -26.74
C PHE A 99 9.46 11.69 -26.81
N VAL A 100 9.58 12.35 -25.67
CA VAL A 100 9.73 13.82 -25.58
C VAL A 100 11.03 14.27 -26.24
N VAL A 101 12.13 13.51 -26.05
CA VAL A 101 13.43 13.81 -26.66
C VAL A 101 13.43 13.53 -28.16
N SER A 102 12.78 12.45 -28.62
CA SER A 102 12.76 12.09 -30.04
C SER A 102 11.90 13.04 -30.87
N TRP A 103 10.85 13.61 -30.28
CA TRP A 103 9.92 14.52 -30.94
C TRP A 103 10.61 15.68 -31.70
N PRO A 104 11.50 16.49 -31.10
CA PRO A 104 12.22 17.55 -31.81
C PRO A 104 13.31 17.02 -32.77
N LEU A 105 13.86 15.83 -32.53
CA LEU A 105 14.88 15.24 -33.40
C LEU A 105 14.30 14.68 -34.71
N LEU A 106 13.05 14.21 -34.70
CA LEU A 106 12.39 13.62 -35.85
C LEU A 106 12.37 14.53 -37.09
N PRO A 107 11.90 15.79 -37.04
CA PRO A 107 11.87 16.65 -38.23
C PRO A 107 13.28 16.93 -38.77
N ALA A 108 14.26 17.21 -37.89
CA ALA A 108 15.64 17.45 -38.31
C ALA A 108 16.26 16.21 -38.98
N ALA A 109 15.99 15.02 -38.44
CA ALA A 109 16.45 13.76 -39.03
C ALA A 109 15.75 13.47 -40.36
N VAL A 110 14.45 13.75 -40.46
CA VAL A 110 13.66 13.56 -41.69
C VAL A 110 14.14 14.49 -42.80
N ASP A 111 14.35 15.78 -42.51
CA ASP A 111 14.85 16.75 -43.49
C ASP A 111 16.26 16.39 -43.96
N TRP A 112 17.14 16.04 -43.01
CA TRP A 112 18.49 15.58 -43.33
C TRP A 112 18.48 14.33 -44.21
N LEU A 113 17.66 13.33 -43.88
CA LEU A 113 17.60 12.07 -44.63
C LEU A 113 16.92 12.22 -45.99
N GLY A 114 15.87 13.04 -46.07
CA GLY A 114 15.17 13.38 -47.31
C GLY A 114 16.09 14.06 -48.32
N SER A 115 16.96 14.95 -47.86
CA SER A 115 17.98 15.60 -48.71
C SER A 115 19.00 14.62 -49.31
N ARG A 116 19.22 13.47 -48.66
CA ARG A 116 20.23 12.48 -49.06
C ARG A 116 19.67 11.33 -49.90
N LEU A 117 18.47 10.86 -49.59
CA LEU A 117 17.93 9.62 -50.17
C LEU A 117 16.81 9.84 -51.20
N ALA A 118 16.35 11.08 -51.42
CA ALA A 118 15.20 11.40 -52.30
C ALA A 118 13.94 10.56 -51.99
N LEU A 119 13.81 10.06 -50.76
CA LEU A 119 12.62 9.34 -50.31
C LEU A 119 11.52 10.33 -49.92
N PRO A 120 10.25 9.98 -50.18
CA PRO A 120 9.14 10.80 -49.72
C PRO A 120 9.03 10.79 -48.19
N TRP A 121 8.65 11.94 -47.62
CA TRP A 121 8.65 12.18 -46.17
C TRP A 121 7.87 11.12 -45.35
N PHE A 122 6.77 10.59 -45.89
CA PHE A 122 5.96 9.58 -45.22
C PHE A 122 6.71 8.26 -45.00
N ALA A 123 7.59 7.87 -45.93
CA ALA A 123 8.38 6.65 -45.81
C ALA A 123 9.40 6.77 -44.66
N VAL A 124 9.95 7.97 -44.46
CA VAL A 124 10.87 8.25 -43.35
C VAL A 124 10.14 8.22 -42.00
N VAL A 125 8.93 8.78 -41.94
CA VAL A 125 8.08 8.73 -40.73
C VAL A 125 7.70 7.29 -40.37
N ILE A 126 7.31 6.47 -41.36
CA ILE A 126 6.97 5.06 -41.15
C ILE A 126 8.17 4.26 -40.65
N LEU A 127 9.36 4.45 -41.24
CA LEU A 127 10.59 3.79 -40.78
C LEU A 127 10.98 4.23 -39.37
N GLY A 128 10.84 5.52 -39.04
CA GLY A 128 11.07 6.05 -37.71
C GLY A 128 10.15 5.45 -36.66
N LEU A 129 8.84 5.37 -36.95
CA LEU A 129 7.85 4.72 -36.10
C LEU A 129 8.10 3.21 -35.96
N GLY A 130 8.48 2.52 -37.03
CA GLY A 130 8.79 1.09 -37.00
C GLY A 130 10.04 0.77 -36.16
N LEU A 131 11.09 1.57 -36.30
CA LEU A 131 12.30 1.49 -35.46
C LEU A 131 11.98 1.78 -34.00
N TRP A 132 11.18 2.83 -33.75
CA TRP A 132 10.71 3.18 -32.41
C TRP A 132 9.92 2.05 -31.74
N TRP A 133 8.94 1.50 -32.46
CA TRP A 133 8.10 0.41 -31.97
C TRP A 133 8.94 -0.84 -31.65
N SER A 134 9.90 -1.17 -32.52
CA SER A 134 10.83 -2.28 -32.32
C SER A 134 11.71 -2.05 -31.09
N PHE A 135 12.17 -0.81 -30.88
CA PHE A 135 12.98 -0.45 -29.72
C PHE A 135 12.21 -0.58 -28.40
N CYS A 136 10.95 -0.15 -28.36
CA CYS A 136 10.05 -0.37 -27.22
C CYS A 136 9.86 -1.87 -26.92
N TRP A 137 9.72 -2.69 -27.96
CA TRP A 137 9.59 -4.14 -27.82
C TRP A 137 10.86 -4.79 -27.27
N VAL A 138 12.03 -4.43 -27.79
CA VAL A 138 13.31 -4.98 -27.33
C VAL A 138 13.57 -4.64 -25.85
N ILE A 139 13.30 -3.41 -25.43
CA ILE A 139 13.42 -3.01 -24.01
C ILE A 139 12.42 -3.78 -23.14
N GLY A 140 11.17 -3.91 -23.58
CA GLY A 140 10.17 -4.70 -22.88
C GLY A 140 10.59 -6.16 -22.71
N LEU A 141 11.17 -6.77 -23.76
CA LEU A 141 11.66 -8.14 -23.76
C LEU A 141 12.92 -8.32 -22.91
N ALA A 142 13.82 -7.33 -22.90
CA ALA A 142 15.03 -7.33 -22.07
C ALA A 142 14.73 -7.24 -20.57
N LEU A 143 13.58 -6.67 -20.19
CA LEU A 143 13.15 -6.53 -18.79
C LEU A 143 12.24 -7.67 -18.31
N LEU A 144 11.71 -8.47 -19.25
CA LEU A 144 10.99 -9.72 -19.00
C LEU A 144 11.76 -10.75 -18.14
N PRO A 145 13.08 -11.00 -18.33
CA PRO A 145 13.84 -11.87 -17.45
C PRO A 145 13.98 -11.29 -16.03
N LEU A 146 14.04 -9.97 -15.86
CA LEU A 146 14.07 -9.34 -14.54
C LEU A 146 12.77 -9.60 -13.77
N LEU A 147 11.64 -9.56 -14.46
CA LEU A 147 10.33 -9.92 -13.89
C LEU A 147 10.28 -11.42 -13.57
N ARG A 148 10.76 -12.27 -14.48
CA ARG A 148 10.74 -13.74 -14.34
C ARG A 148 11.68 -14.26 -13.24
N GLN A 149 12.78 -13.55 -12.97
CA GLN A 149 13.72 -13.91 -11.92
C GLN A 149 13.12 -13.74 -10.52
N THR A 150 12.22 -12.76 -10.34
CA THR A 150 11.49 -12.58 -9.07
C THR A 150 10.50 -13.72 -8.79
N GLU A 151 9.94 -14.32 -9.84
CA GLU A 151 9.00 -15.44 -9.72
C GLU A 151 9.70 -16.75 -9.36
N LYS A 152 10.93 -16.96 -9.85
CA LYS A 152 11.73 -18.15 -9.50
C LYS A 152 12.19 -18.18 -8.04
N ILE A 153 12.60 -17.04 -7.49
CA ILE A 153 13.06 -16.95 -6.10
C ILE A 153 11.90 -17.25 -5.14
N ASP A 154 10.68 -16.80 -5.47
CA ASP A 154 9.47 -17.05 -4.65
C ASP A 154 8.99 -18.51 -4.69
N LEU A 155 9.39 -19.27 -5.72
CA LEU A 155 9.09 -20.70 -5.84
C LEU A 155 10.11 -21.57 -5.10
N GLU A 156 11.40 -21.23 -5.14
CA GLU A 156 12.42 -21.98 -4.40
C GLU A 156 12.29 -21.81 -2.88
N GLU A 157 11.84 -20.64 -2.41
CA GLU A 157 11.56 -20.39 -0.98
C GLU A 157 10.32 -21.16 -0.45
N LYS A 158 9.41 -21.62 -1.33
CA LYS A 158 8.22 -22.40 -0.94
C LYS A 158 8.44 -23.91 -0.92
N VAL A 159 9.53 -24.40 -1.51
CA VAL A 159 9.83 -25.84 -1.64
C VAL A 159 10.76 -26.34 -0.53
N ILE A 160 11.40 -25.43 0.22
CA ILE A 160 12.27 -25.70 1.38
C ILE A 160 11.49 -25.47 2.67
#